data_AF-A0A965DN85-F1
#
_entry.id   AF-A0A965DN85-F1
#
_cell.length_a   1.000
_cell.length_b   1.000
_cell.length_c   1.000
_cell.angle_alpha   90.00
_cell.angle_beta   90.00
_cell.angle_gamma   90.00
#
_symmetry.space_group_name_H-M   'P 1'
#
loop_
_entity.id
_entity.type
_entity.pdbx_description
1 polymer ?
#
loop_
_entity_poly.entity_id
_entity_poly.type
_entity_poly.pdbx_seq_one_letter_code
_entity_poly.pdbx_strand_id
1 'polypeptide(L)'
;MRNTLLILAAAFFLFGCKKYPNGGYRKMAKNNIYGTWKLTEYYLNGFEYSDTVIVVNLQETFNEGGTFSRSYIDATGTYRACEGGYDIAAERTILKVFPDSTYQITPTATVMSTNFYINRLTKKDLWYSFQNGSSLHQLRFTKIN
;
A
#
# COMPACT_ATOMS: atom_id res chain seq x y z
N MET A 1 32.65 43.99 -0.34
CA MET A 1 32.59 42.69 0.35
C MET A 1 31.15 42.23 0.44
N ARG A 2 30.91 40.98 0.03
CA ARG A 2 29.99 40.04 0.71
C ARG A 2 28.52 40.47 0.72
N ASN A 3 27.76 40.17 -0.34
CA ASN A 3 26.32 39.85 -0.21
C ASN A 3 25.67 39.22 -1.46
N THR A 4 26.36 39.07 -2.58
CA THR A 4 25.82 38.42 -3.79
C THR A 4 25.95 36.90 -3.82
N LEU A 5 26.51 36.26 -2.78
CA LEU A 5 26.73 34.80 -2.75
C LEU A 5 25.61 33.99 -2.07
N LEU A 6 24.59 34.63 -1.48
CA LEU A 6 23.57 33.96 -0.68
C LEU A 6 22.31 33.54 -1.47
N ILE A 7 22.15 34.00 -2.71
CA ILE A 7 20.94 33.70 -3.52
C ILE A 7 21.11 32.46 -4.39
N LEU A 8 22.35 32.04 -4.71
CA LEU A 8 22.59 30.83 -5.50
C LEU A 8 22.39 29.51 -4.71
N ALA A 9 22.48 29.55 -3.37
CA ALA A 9 22.35 28.36 -2.52
C ALA A 9 20.89 27.95 -2.26
N ALA A 10 19.92 28.85 -2.47
CA ALA A 10 18.50 28.57 -2.26
C ALA A 10 17.81 27.93 -3.48
N ALA A 11 18.41 28.01 -4.68
CA ALA A 11 17.82 27.49 -5.91
C ALA A 11 17.99 25.97 -6.09
N PHE A 12 18.82 25.32 -5.27
CA PHE A 12 19.11 23.88 -5.41
C PHE A 12 18.15 22.93 -4.67
N PHE A 13 17.17 23.44 -3.92
CA PHE A 13 16.27 22.60 -3.11
C PHE A 13 14.94 22.18 -3.78
N LEU A 14 14.68 22.59 -5.02
CA LEU A 14 13.37 22.39 -5.66
C LEU A 14 13.19 21.05 -6.40
N PHE A 15 14.21 20.19 -6.48
CA PHE A 15 14.01 18.78 -6.85
C PHE A 15 13.63 17.95 -5.61
N GLY A 16 12.57 18.40 -4.94
CA GLY A 16 12.03 17.78 -3.74
C GLY A 16 11.63 16.34 -4.02
N CYS A 17 12.25 15.41 -3.30
CA CYS A 17 11.91 13.99 -3.37
C CYS A 17 10.43 13.80 -2.99
N LYS A 18 9.54 13.55 -3.96
CA LYS A 18 8.09 13.37 -3.71
C LYS A 18 7.88 12.25 -2.68
N LYS A 19 7.17 12.56 -1.60
CA LYS A 19 6.83 11.61 -0.52
C LYS A 19 5.40 11.10 -0.67
N TYR A 20 5.10 9.99 -0.01
CA TYR A 20 3.72 9.60 0.27
C TYR A 20 3.19 10.37 1.49
N PRO A 21 1.87 10.56 1.62
CA PRO A 21 1.27 11.32 2.73
C PRO A 21 1.75 10.87 4.10
N ASN A 22 1.87 9.56 4.31
CA ASN A 22 2.22 8.96 5.59
C ASN A 22 3.66 8.43 5.65
N GLY A 23 4.53 8.87 4.73
CA GLY A 23 5.95 8.56 4.75
C GLY A 23 6.44 7.59 3.68
N GLY A 24 7.76 7.55 3.48
CA GLY A 24 8.38 6.88 2.35
C GLY A 24 8.50 7.79 1.13
N TYR A 25 9.47 7.48 0.27
CA TYR A 25 9.80 8.26 -0.92
C TYR A 25 9.30 7.55 -2.17
N ARG A 26 8.54 8.26 -3.02
CA ARG A 26 7.98 7.67 -4.25
C ARG A 26 9.07 7.08 -5.15
N LYS A 27 10.24 7.72 -5.25
CA LYS A 27 11.37 7.20 -6.05
C LYS A 27 11.85 5.81 -5.60
N MET A 28 11.64 5.44 -4.34
CA MET A 28 12.05 4.16 -3.77
C MET A 28 10.96 3.08 -3.88
N ALA A 29 9.78 3.40 -4.43
CA ALA A 29 8.63 2.52 -4.41
C ALA A 29 8.91 1.12 -4.97
N LYS A 30 9.54 1.05 -6.15
CA LYS A 30 9.89 -0.23 -6.79
C LYS A 30 10.76 -1.10 -5.89
N ASN A 31 11.78 -0.52 -5.25
CA ASN A 31 12.68 -1.30 -4.39
C ASN A 31 12.05 -1.64 -3.04
N ASN A 32 11.16 -0.79 -2.55
CA ASN A 32 10.54 -0.96 -1.24
C ASN A 32 9.38 -1.94 -1.27
N ILE A 33 8.62 -2.05 -2.37
CA ILE A 33 7.42 -2.90 -2.45
C ILE A 33 7.73 -4.40 -2.41
N TYR A 34 8.92 -4.81 -2.84
CA TYR A 34 9.25 -6.23 -2.97
C TYR A 34 9.20 -6.98 -1.65
N GLY A 35 8.77 -8.23 -1.66
CA GLY A 35 8.69 -9.12 -0.50
C GLY A 35 7.26 -9.35 -0.03
N THR A 36 7.14 -10.01 1.12
CA THR A 36 5.86 -10.43 1.69
C THR A 36 5.42 -9.48 2.81
N TRP A 37 4.15 -9.13 2.78
CA TRP A 37 3.52 -8.14 3.64
C TRP A 37 2.35 -8.79 4.35
N LYS A 38 2.31 -8.68 5.68
CA LYS A 38 1.22 -9.20 6.50
C LYS A 38 0.34 -8.05 6.97
N LEU A 39 -0.97 -8.19 6.83
CA LEU A 39 -1.93 -7.21 7.34
C LEU A 39 -1.80 -7.13 8.86
N THR A 40 -1.69 -5.90 9.38
CA THR A 40 -1.59 -5.63 10.81
C THR A 40 -2.71 -4.73 11.32
N GLU A 41 -3.16 -3.77 10.51
CA GLU A 41 -4.21 -2.85 10.91
C GLU A 41 -5.18 -2.57 9.75
N TYR A 42 -6.44 -2.31 10.10
CA TYR A 42 -7.48 -1.90 9.17
C TYR A 42 -8.18 -0.64 9.67
N TYR A 43 -8.33 0.33 8.78
CA TYR A 43 -8.95 1.62 9.07
C TYR A 43 -10.12 1.90 8.11
N LEU A 44 -11.19 2.47 8.66
CA LEU A 44 -12.37 2.93 7.92
C LEU A 44 -12.58 4.42 8.22
N ASN A 45 -12.57 5.25 7.19
CA ASN A 45 -12.72 6.70 7.31
C ASN A 45 -11.76 7.35 8.33
N GLY A 46 -10.55 6.79 8.47
CA GLY A 46 -9.52 7.28 9.38
C GLY A 46 -9.60 6.76 10.82
N PHE A 47 -10.63 6.00 11.16
CA PHE A 47 -10.77 5.31 12.45
C PHE A 47 -10.26 3.88 12.35
N GLU A 48 -9.65 3.38 13.43
CA GLU A 48 -9.17 2.00 13.50
C GLU A 48 -10.33 1.03 13.76
N TYR A 49 -10.38 -0.06 12.97
CA TYR A 49 -11.39 -1.12 13.04
C TYR A 49 -10.74 -2.51 12.89
N SER A 50 -9.48 -2.64 13.32
CA SER A 50 -8.69 -3.87 13.18
C SER A 50 -9.37 -5.08 13.84
N ASP A 51 -10.14 -4.87 14.90
CA ASP A 51 -10.94 -5.87 15.63
C ASP A 51 -12.12 -6.43 14.83
N THR A 52 -12.56 -5.75 13.77
CA THR A 52 -13.65 -6.20 12.88
C THR A 52 -13.18 -7.06 11.71
N VAL A 53 -11.87 -7.24 11.53
CA VAL A 53 -11.30 -7.98 10.40
C VAL A 53 -11.59 -9.47 10.56
N ILE A 54 -12.24 -10.08 9.55
CA ILE A 54 -12.67 -11.48 9.58
C ILE A 54 -11.76 -12.44 8.81
N VAL A 55 -10.79 -11.91 8.07
CA VAL A 55 -9.76 -12.73 7.41
C VAL A 55 -8.55 -12.84 8.31
N VAL A 56 -8.05 -14.06 8.46
CA VAL A 56 -6.89 -14.34 9.32
C VAL A 56 -5.65 -14.49 8.45
N ASN A 57 -4.55 -13.92 8.94
CA ASN A 57 -3.23 -14.03 8.31
C ASN A 57 -3.21 -13.61 6.84
N LEU A 58 -3.89 -12.49 6.51
CA LEU A 58 -3.82 -11.91 5.17
C LEU A 58 -2.39 -11.50 4.85
N GLN A 59 -1.84 -12.10 3.80
CA GLN A 59 -0.51 -11.83 3.28
C GLN A 59 -0.55 -11.50 1.80
N GLU A 60 0.31 -10.57 1.38
CA GLU A 60 0.52 -10.19 -0.01
C GLU A 60 2.01 -10.21 -0.33
N THR A 61 2.39 -10.87 -1.42
CA THR A 61 3.78 -10.92 -1.89
C THR A 61 3.90 -10.22 -3.23
N PHE A 62 4.86 -9.31 -3.33
CA PHE A 62 5.20 -8.60 -4.56
C PHE A 62 6.63 -8.97 -4.93
N ASN A 63 6.84 -9.60 -6.07
CA ASN A 63 8.18 -10.00 -6.50
C ASN A 63 8.75 -9.04 -7.55
N GLU A 64 10.07 -9.09 -7.70
CA GLU A 64 10.71 -8.51 -8.88
C GLU A 64 10.16 -9.17 -10.15
N GLY A 65 10.03 -8.40 -11.23
CA GLY A 65 9.41 -8.87 -12.47
C GLY A 65 7.88 -8.74 -12.52
N GLY A 66 7.24 -8.20 -11.46
CA GLY A 66 5.84 -7.80 -11.50
C GLY A 66 4.84 -8.91 -11.15
N THR A 67 5.28 -10.01 -10.53
CA THR A 67 4.37 -11.07 -10.06
C THR A 67 3.84 -10.78 -8.66
N PHE A 68 2.59 -11.17 -8.43
CA PHE A 68 1.83 -10.94 -7.20
C PHE A 68 1.21 -12.25 -6.72
N SER A 69 1.18 -12.44 -5.40
CA SER A 69 0.33 -13.44 -4.76
C SER A 69 -0.30 -12.90 -3.48
N ARG A 70 -1.48 -13.41 -3.15
CA ARG A 70 -2.19 -13.13 -1.91
C ARG A 70 -2.71 -14.42 -1.31
N SER A 71 -2.65 -14.53 0.01
CA SER A 71 -3.26 -15.63 0.76
C SER A 71 -3.86 -15.17 2.07
N TYR A 72 -4.89 -15.88 2.53
CA TYR A 72 -5.57 -15.64 3.80
C TYR A 72 -6.43 -16.85 4.18
N ILE A 73 -6.88 -16.90 5.43
CA ILE A 73 -7.94 -17.80 5.89
C ILE A 73 -9.23 -16.97 5.98
N ASP A 74 -10.29 -17.40 5.30
CA ASP A 74 -11.58 -16.71 5.32
C ASP A 74 -12.35 -16.94 6.63
N ALA A 75 -13.50 -16.27 6.77
CA ALA A 75 -14.34 -16.37 7.97
C ALA A 75 -14.90 -17.78 8.23
N THR A 76 -14.84 -18.68 7.24
CA THR A 76 -15.25 -20.09 7.38
C THR A 76 -14.10 -21.00 7.81
N GLY A 77 -12.89 -20.46 7.96
CA GLY A 77 -11.68 -21.24 8.20
C GLY A 77 -11.05 -21.81 6.93
N THR A 78 -11.51 -21.43 5.74
CA THR A 78 -11.01 -21.96 4.47
C THR A 78 -9.80 -21.15 4.00
N TYR A 79 -8.72 -21.83 3.63
CA TYR A 79 -7.56 -21.19 3.01
C TYR A 79 -7.92 -20.71 1.59
N ARG A 80 -7.64 -19.44 1.33
CA ARG A 80 -7.81 -18.79 0.02
C ARG A 80 -6.46 -18.28 -0.45
N ALA A 81 -6.19 -18.45 -1.74
CA ALA A 81 -5.03 -17.87 -2.40
C ALA A 81 -5.35 -17.46 -3.84
N CYS A 82 -4.63 -16.46 -4.32
CA CYS A 82 -4.65 -16.06 -5.71
C CYS A 82 -3.27 -15.57 -6.16
N GLU A 83 -3.02 -15.67 -7.45
CA GLU A 83 -1.77 -15.24 -8.09
C GLU A 83 -2.07 -14.39 -9.32
N GLY A 84 -1.11 -13.52 -9.67
CA GLY A 84 -1.12 -12.78 -10.92
C GLY A 84 0.00 -11.76 -10.99
N GLY A 85 -0.31 -10.53 -11.39
CA GLY A 85 0.65 -9.45 -11.58
C GLY A 85 0.34 -8.18 -10.79
N TYR A 86 1.31 -7.28 -10.70
CA TYR A 86 1.11 -5.95 -10.14
C TYR A 86 1.93 -4.88 -10.89
N ASP A 87 1.53 -3.63 -10.74
CA ASP A 87 2.31 -2.47 -11.20
C ASP A 87 2.16 -1.27 -10.24
N ILE A 88 3.14 -0.37 -10.23
CA ILE A 88 3.11 0.89 -9.49
C ILE A 88 3.03 2.04 -10.50
N ALA A 89 1.79 2.52 -10.72
CA ALA A 89 1.42 3.48 -11.75
C ALA A 89 1.27 4.93 -11.21
N ALA A 90 0.89 5.85 -12.10
CA ALA A 90 0.54 7.24 -11.81
C ALA A 90 1.58 7.95 -10.93
N GLU A 91 2.78 8.17 -11.46
CA GLU A 91 3.92 8.71 -10.72
C GLU A 91 4.26 7.96 -9.41
N ARG A 92 3.99 6.65 -9.41
CA ARG A 92 4.18 5.74 -8.28
C ARG A 92 3.24 5.99 -7.11
N THR A 93 2.01 6.44 -7.37
CA THR A 93 0.99 6.68 -6.33
C THR A 93 -0.08 5.59 -6.28
N ILE A 94 -0.23 4.81 -7.35
CA ILE A 94 -1.25 3.77 -7.46
C ILE A 94 -0.58 2.41 -7.53
N LEU A 95 -0.93 1.51 -6.61
CA LEU A 95 -0.63 0.09 -6.70
C LEU A 95 -1.77 -0.59 -7.46
N LYS A 96 -1.46 -1.21 -8.59
CA LYS A 96 -2.39 -2.00 -9.39
C LYS A 96 -2.12 -3.47 -9.15
N VAL A 97 -3.17 -4.27 -8.97
CA VAL A 97 -3.09 -5.73 -8.77
C VAL A 97 -4.00 -6.45 -9.77
N PHE A 98 -3.51 -7.55 -10.33
CA PHE A 98 -4.17 -8.41 -11.31
C PHE A 98 -3.95 -9.87 -10.91
N PRO A 99 -4.89 -10.81 -11.14
CA PRO A 99 -6.30 -10.56 -11.43
C PRO A 99 -6.99 -9.90 -10.24
N ASP A 100 -8.23 -9.46 -10.46
CA ASP A 100 -9.11 -9.10 -9.35
C ASP A 100 -9.34 -10.35 -8.48
N SER A 101 -9.01 -10.26 -7.19
CA SER A 101 -9.47 -11.21 -6.19
C SER A 101 -10.30 -10.44 -5.19
N THR A 102 -11.61 -10.51 -5.39
CA THR A 102 -12.58 -9.98 -4.45
C THR A 102 -12.53 -10.79 -3.16
N TYR A 103 -12.45 -10.13 -2.00
CA TYR A 103 -12.52 -10.78 -0.70
C TYR A 103 -13.22 -9.90 0.33
N GLN A 104 -13.93 -10.53 1.26
CA GLN A 104 -14.60 -9.85 2.35
C GLN A 104 -13.59 -9.61 3.48
N ILE A 105 -13.34 -8.34 3.83
CA ILE A 105 -12.36 -7.97 4.87
C ILE A 105 -13.01 -7.85 6.25
N THR A 106 -14.26 -7.37 6.30
CA THR A 106 -15.08 -7.25 7.52
C THR A 106 -16.50 -7.74 7.22
N PRO A 107 -17.40 -7.91 8.22
CA PRO A 107 -18.77 -8.34 7.96
C PRO A 107 -19.55 -7.44 6.99
N THR A 108 -19.14 -6.17 6.86
CA THR A 108 -19.84 -5.17 6.04
C THR A 108 -19.01 -4.61 4.89
N ALA A 109 -17.73 -5.00 4.76
CA ALA A 109 -16.84 -4.47 3.71
C ALA A 109 -16.20 -5.57 2.89
N THR A 110 -16.26 -5.39 1.58
CA THR A 110 -15.61 -6.23 0.57
C THR A 110 -14.59 -5.40 -0.19
N VAL A 111 -13.39 -5.96 -0.37
CA VAL A 111 -12.34 -5.42 -1.24
C VAL A 111 -12.62 -5.91 -2.65
N MET A 112 -13.08 -5.02 -3.52
CA MET A 112 -13.31 -5.29 -4.95
C MET A 112 -12.38 -4.45 -5.84
N SER A 113 -11.49 -3.66 -5.24
CA SER A 113 -10.60 -2.77 -6.00
C SER A 113 -9.38 -3.53 -6.50
N THR A 114 -8.97 -3.24 -7.73
CA THR A 114 -7.67 -3.59 -8.29
C THR A 114 -6.69 -2.42 -8.30
N ASN A 115 -7.15 -1.21 -7.94
CA ASN A 115 -6.33 0.00 -7.88
C ASN A 115 -6.35 0.58 -6.46
N PHE A 116 -5.17 0.69 -5.85
CA PHE A 116 -5.01 1.16 -4.48
C PHE A 116 -4.12 2.39 -4.42
N TYR A 117 -4.52 3.40 -3.66
CA TYR A 117 -3.71 4.59 -3.41
C TYR A 117 -2.67 4.27 -2.34
N ILE A 118 -1.39 4.36 -2.69
CA ILE A 118 -0.29 4.14 -1.75
C ILE A 118 -0.21 5.34 -0.80
N ASN A 119 -0.48 5.10 0.48
CA ASN A 119 -0.42 6.13 1.52
C ASN A 119 0.94 6.17 2.22
N ARG A 120 1.62 5.01 2.32
CA ARG A 120 2.97 4.86 2.88
C ARG A 120 3.68 3.68 2.22
N LEU A 121 4.97 3.85 1.91
CA LEU A 121 5.81 2.75 1.44
C LEU A 121 7.26 2.91 1.88
N THR A 122 7.63 2.18 2.93
CA THR A 122 8.99 2.11 3.48
C THR A 122 9.56 0.70 3.28
N LYS A 123 10.75 0.40 3.83
CA LYS A 123 11.27 -0.97 3.86
C LYS A 123 10.48 -1.90 4.80
N LYS A 124 9.66 -1.34 5.68
CA LYS A 124 8.94 -2.06 6.75
C LYS A 124 7.43 -1.95 6.68
N ASP A 125 6.91 -0.86 6.08
CA ASP A 125 5.49 -0.56 6.07
C ASP A 125 4.97 -0.36 4.65
N LEU A 126 3.83 -1.00 4.34
CA LEU A 126 3.04 -0.78 3.13
C LEU A 126 1.63 -0.43 3.57
N TRP A 127 1.22 0.82 3.35
CA TRP A 127 -0.15 1.27 3.61
C TRP A 127 -0.77 1.71 2.31
N TYR A 128 -1.95 1.18 2.01
CA TYR A 128 -2.72 1.60 0.85
C TYR A 128 -4.20 1.68 1.15
N SER A 129 -4.92 2.41 0.30
CA SER A 129 -6.35 2.66 0.47
C SER A 129 -7.13 2.47 -0.81
N PHE A 130 -8.41 2.18 -0.67
CA PHE A 130 -9.38 2.14 -1.75
C PHE A 130 -10.70 2.75 -1.28
N GLN A 131 -11.51 3.23 -2.23
CA GLN A 131 -12.85 3.70 -1.94
C GLN A 131 -13.87 2.60 -2.24
N ASN A 132 -14.87 2.47 -1.37
CA ASN A 132 -16.07 1.70 -1.64
C ASN A 132 -17.27 2.58 -1.27
N GLY A 133 -18.02 3.03 -2.28
CA GLY A 133 -18.99 4.10 -2.11
C GLY A 133 -18.34 5.39 -1.59
N SER A 134 -18.90 5.95 -0.52
CA SER A 134 -18.36 7.13 0.17
C SER A 134 -17.28 6.79 1.22
N SER A 135 -17.04 5.51 1.48
CA SER A 135 -16.11 5.06 2.52
C SER A 135 -14.69 4.92 1.99
N LEU A 136 -13.73 5.49 2.73
CA LEU A 136 -12.30 5.27 2.52
C LEU A 136 -11.82 4.13 3.41
N HIS A 137 -11.42 3.04 2.78
CA HIS A 137 -10.82 1.89 3.45
C HIS A 137 -9.30 1.99 3.34
N GLN A 138 -8.59 1.72 4.42
CA GLN A 138 -7.13 1.64 4.42
C GLN A 138 -6.67 0.34 5.07
N LEU A 139 -5.79 -0.37 4.37
CA LEU A 139 -5.13 -1.56 4.85
C LEU A 139 -3.67 -1.20 5.13
N ARG A 140 -3.17 -1.62 6.29
CA ARG A 140 -1.79 -1.39 6.70
C ARG A 140 -1.10 -2.73 6.92
N PHE A 141 0.01 -2.90 6.23
CA PHE A 141 0.79 -4.10 6.27
C PHE A 141 2.19 -3.82 6.80
N THR A 142 2.72 -4.82 7.50
CA THR A 142 4.13 -4.87 7.92
C THR A 142 4.83 -5.96 7.14
N LYS A 143 6.07 -5.67 6.71
CA LYS A 143 6.88 -6.64 5.99
C LYS A 143 7.26 -7.81 6.91
N ILE A 144 7.07 -9.03 6.41
CA ILE A 144 7.54 -10.25 7.06
C ILE A 144 8.68 -10.81 6.22
N ASN A 145 9.89 -10.79 6.80
CA ASN A 145 11.20 -11.08 6.19
C ASN A 145 11.85 -9.88 5.47
#